data_AF-A0A926X769-F1
#
_entry.id   AF-A0A926X769-F1
#
_cell.length_a   1.000
_cell.length_b   1.000
_cell.length_c   1.000
_cell.angle_alpha   90.00
_cell.angle_beta   90.00
_cell.angle_gamma   90.00
#
_symmetry.space_group_name_H-M   'P 1'
#
loop_
_entity.id
_entity.type
_entity.pdbx_description
1 polymer ?
#
loop_
_entity_poly.entity_id
_entity_poly.type
_entity_poly.pdbx_seq_one_letter_code
_entity_poly.pdbx_strand_id
1 'polypeptide(L)'
;MSDEPIPTIPTAQKQTLGDRIRGIANQLRQENDVQIKATSRILGAAAQIAQNHDRLIDEVVEMVEEDLDQQASIAAFEPYTVERLKQQFQKDFKAAKAHFGVTANGWGALVSKLNEPTEKSSTKETAKSSKRGSTTSSAKSSKTQDSTTQRLEAIERDIQTMQGDINQILNLLNQIVGKLP
;
A
#
# COMPACT_ATOMS: atom_id res chain seq x y z
N MET A 1 82.31 -32.63 -20.23
CA MET A 1 81.11 -33.24 -20.82
C MET A 1 79.96 -32.87 -19.92
N SER A 2 78.94 -32.23 -20.48
CA SER A 2 77.86 -31.56 -19.76
C SER A 2 76.72 -32.55 -19.52
N ASP A 3 76.45 -32.89 -18.26
CA ASP A 3 75.25 -33.64 -17.91
C ASP A 3 74.11 -32.64 -17.62
N GLU A 4 73.20 -32.50 -18.58
CA GLU A 4 71.93 -31.79 -18.40
C GLU A 4 70.99 -32.64 -17.51
N PRO A 5 70.30 -32.04 -16.51
CA PRO A 5 69.27 -32.74 -15.77
C PRO A 5 67.97 -32.79 -16.59
N ILE A 6 67.52 -34.01 -16.92
CA ILE A 6 66.26 -34.28 -17.59
C ILE A 6 65.08 -33.81 -16.71
N PRO A 7 64.15 -32.99 -17.22
CA PRO A 7 62.98 -32.57 -16.48
C PRO A 7 61.98 -33.73 -16.36
N THR A 8 61.71 -34.18 -15.14
CA THR A 8 60.67 -35.17 -14.85
C THR A 8 59.29 -34.55 -15.07
N ILE A 9 58.64 -34.92 -16.17
CA ILE A 9 57.24 -34.57 -16.45
C ILE A 9 56.35 -35.29 -15.41
N PRO A 10 55.52 -34.57 -14.64
CA PRO A 10 54.61 -35.22 -13.70
C PRO A 10 53.55 -36.01 -14.49
N THR A 11 53.54 -37.32 -14.28
CA THR A 11 52.54 -38.22 -14.85
C THR A 11 51.15 -37.82 -14.32
N ALA A 12 50.25 -37.46 -15.22
CA ALA A 12 48.83 -37.28 -14.91
C ALA A 12 48.27 -38.59 -14.33
N GLN A 13 48.12 -38.65 -13.01
CA GLN A 13 47.51 -39.79 -12.34
C GLN A 13 46.05 -39.91 -12.79
N LYS A 14 45.68 -41.07 -13.33
CA LYS A 14 44.28 -41.38 -13.69
C LYS A 14 43.43 -41.25 -12.42
N GLN A 15 42.46 -40.33 -12.45
CA GLN A 15 41.51 -40.14 -11.34
C GLN A 15 40.90 -41.49 -10.94
N THR A 16 41.08 -41.86 -9.68
CA THR A 16 40.54 -43.12 -9.18
C THR A 16 39.03 -43.02 -9.01
N LEU A 17 38.34 -44.17 -9.03
CA LEU A 17 36.88 -44.20 -8.80
C LEU A 17 36.51 -43.57 -7.45
N GLY A 18 37.37 -43.73 -6.44
CA GLY A 18 37.20 -43.12 -5.11
C GLY A 18 37.24 -41.60 -5.14
N ASP A 19 38.10 -41.00 -5.98
CA ASP A 19 38.16 -39.54 -6.14
C ASP A 19 36.89 -39.00 -6.80
N ARG A 20 36.32 -39.75 -7.75
CA ARG A 20 35.04 -39.42 -8.37
C ARG A 20 33.89 -39.49 -7.37
N ILE A 21 33.84 -40.53 -6.53
CA ILE A 21 32.82 -40.66 -5.48
C ILE A 21 32.93 -39.53 -4.46
N ARG A 22 34.14 -39.16 -4.03
CA ARG A 22 34.36 -38.00 -3.16
C ARG A 22 33.94 -36.69 -3.82
N GLY A 23 34.23 -36.52 -5.12
CA GLY A 23 33.79 -35.37 -5.90
C GLY A 23 32.26 -35.25 -5.93
N ILE A 24 31.56 -36.35 -6.24
CA ILE A 24 30.10 -36.39 -6.25
C ILE A 24 29.52 -36.11 -4.86
N ALA A 25 30.08 -36.69 -3.80
CA ALA A 25 29.61 -36.45 -2.43
C ALA A 25 29.79 -34.99 -2.00
N ASN A 26 30.91 -34.37 -2.37
CA ASN A 26 31.17 -32.96 -2.10
C ASN A 26 30.21 -32.05 -2.89
N GLN A 27 29.97 -32.37 -4.17
CA GLN A 27 29.02 -31.64 -5.00
C GLN A 27 27.60 -31.74 -4.43
N LEU A 28 27.15 -32.95 -4.07
CA LEU A 28 25.82 -33.16 -3.48
C LEU A 28 25.65 -32.38 -2.17
N ARG A 29 26.70 -32.32 -1.34
CA ARG A 29 26.68 -31.53 -0.10
C ARG A 29 26.57 -30.03 -0.40
N GLN A 30 27.33 -29.53 -1.37
CA GLN A 30 27.28 -28.12 -1.75
C GLN A 30 25.91 -27.73 -2.33
N GLU A 31 25.33 -28.57 -3.19
CA GLU A 31 23.99 -28.37 -3.73
C GLU A 31 22.93 -28.35 -2.62
N ASN A 32 23.02 -29.27 -1.66
CA ASN A 32 22.12 -29.29 -0.51
C ASN A 32 22.25 -28.01 0.34
N ASP A 33 23.46 -27.54 0.61
CA ASP A 33 23.68 -26.29 1.35
C ASP A 33 23.09 -25.08 0.63
N VAL A 34 23.22 -25.02 -0.71
CA VAL A 34 22.61 -23.98 -1.54
C VAL A 34 21.08 -24.08 -1.50
N GLN A 35 20.53 -25.29 -1.57
CA GLN A 35 19.09 -25.52 -1.51
C GLN A 35 18.54 -25.09 -0.15
N ILE A 36 19.14 -25.50 0.96
CA ILE A 36 18.75 -25.11 2.32
C ILE A 36 18.78 -23.58 2.48
N LYS A 37 19.80 -22.92 1.92
CA LYS A 37 19.90 -21.46 1.92
C LYS A 37 18.83 -20.79 1.06
N ALA A 38 18.48 -21.37 -0.08
CA ALA A 38 17.42 -20.86 -0.93
C ALA A 38 16.05 -21.04 -0.26
N THR A 39 15.75 -22.23 0.28
CA THR A 39 14.48 -22.52 0.94
C THR A 39 14.29 -21.69 2.19
N SER A 40 15.33 -21.47 3.00
CA SER A 40 15.24 -20.59 4.19
C SER A 40 14.94 -19.13 3.80
N ARG A 41 15.54 -18.62 2.72
CA ARG A 41 15.24 -17.28 2.20
C ARG A 41 13.81 -17.18 1.67
N ILE A 42 13.34 -18.19 0.93
CA ILE A 42 11.96 -18.24 0.44
C ILE A 42 10.98 -18.29 1.61
N LEU A 43 11.24 -19.11 2.63
CA LEU A 43 10.40 -19.20 3.82
C LEU A 43 10.36 -17.89 4.61
N GLY A 44 11.51 -17.21 4.74
CA GLY A 44 11.57 -15.89 5.37
C GLY A 44 10.77 -14.83 4.59
N ALA A 45 10.89 -14.82 3.27
CA ALA A 45 10.11 -13.92 2.41
C ALA A 45 8.60 -14.25 2.50
N ALA A 46 8.24 -15.53 2.50
CA ALA A 46 6.84 -15.98 2.64
C ALA A 46 6.25 -15.55 3.99
N ALA A 47 7.01 -15.67 5.09
CA ALA A 47 6.58 -15.20 6.41
C ALA A 47 6.34 -13.68 6.41
N GLN A 48 7.22 -12.91 5.77
CA GLN A 48 7.04 -11.46 5.63
C GLN A 48 5.82 -11.12 4.77
N ILE A 49 5.57 -11.86 3.68
CA ILE A 49 4.39 -11.68 2.84
C ILE A 49 3.11 -11.98 3.62
N ALA A 50 3.09 -13.06 4.41
CA ALA A 50 1.96 -13.41 5.26
C ALA A 50 1.64 -12.29 6.26
N GLN A 51 2.67 -11.77 6.94
CA GLN A 51 2.49 -10.65 7.87
C GLN A 51 1.96 -9.37 7.18
N ASN A 52 2.45 -9.07 5.98
CA ASN A 52 1.91 -7.95 5.20
C ASN A 52 0.46 -8.20 4.78
N HIS A 53 0.11 -9.44 4.43
CA HIS A 53 -1.25 -9.84 4.09
C HIS A 53 -2.20 -9.67 5.27
N ASP A 54 -1.82 -10.15 6.46
CA ASP A 54 -2.64 -9.99 7.67
C ASP A 54 -2.90 -8.51 7.96
N ARG A 55 -1.86 -7.68 7.84
CA ARG A 55 -2.00 -6.23 8.00
C ARG A 55 -2.93 -5.59 6.96
N LEU A 56 -2.82 -5.99 5.69
CA LEU A 56 -3.72 -5.48 4.65
C LEU A 56 -5.17 -5.91 4.90
N ILE A 57 -5.38 -7.12 5.42
CA ILE A 57 -6.70 -7.60 5.81
C ILE A 57 -7.25 -6.69 6.92
N ASP A 58 -6.48 -6.42 7.97
CA ASP A 58 -6.90 -5.56 9.07
C ASP A 58 -7.26 -4.14 8.59
N GLU A 59 -6.42 -3.54 7.73
CA GLU A 59 -6.66 -2.20 7.15
C GLU A 59 -7.92 -2.16 6.28
N VAL A 60 -8.19 -3.21 5.49
CA VAL A 60 -9.40 -3.31 4.68
C VAL A 60 -10.64 -3.54 5.55
N VAL A 61 -10.52 -4.32 6.63
CA VAL A 61 -11.62 -4.52 7.58
C VAL A 61 -12.00 -3.21 8.23
N GLU A 62 -11.04 -2.42 8.73
CA GLU A 62 -11.28 -1.10 9.31
C GLU A 62 -11.99 -0.18 8.32
N MET A 63 -11.52 -0.11 7.07
CA MET A 63 -12.15 0.72 6.04
C MET A 63 -13.58 0.28 5.70
N VAL A 64 -13.84 -1.02 5.63
CA VAL A 64 -15.18 -1.54 5.35
C VAL A 64 -16.12 -1.30 6.54
N GLU A 65 -15.64 -1.45 7.77
CA GLU A 65 -16.40 -1.13 8.97
C GLU A 65 -16.75 0.36 9.02
N GLU A 66 -15.78 1.25 8.75
CA GLU A 66 -16.02 2.68 8.64
C GLU A 66 -17.04 3.03 7.55
N ASP A 67 -16.96 2.39 6.38
CA ASP A 67 -17.92 2.60 5.28
C ASP A 67 -19.33 2.12 5.65
N LEU A 68 -19.44 1.00 6.37
CA LEU A 68 -20.72 0.48 6.86
C LEU A 68 -21.32 1.38 7.94
N ASP A 69 -20.51 1.88 8.87
CA ASP A 69 -20.95 2.81 9.90
C ASP A 69 -21.37 4.16 9.29
N GLN A 70 -20.64 4.65 8.28
CA GLN A 70 -21.05 5.82 7.50
C GLN A 70 -22.39 5.57 6.79
N GLN A 71 -22.57 4.44 6.11
CA GLN A 71 -23.84 4.10 5.47
C GLN A 71 -24.98 3.97 6.48
N ALA A 72 -24.74 3.35 7.64
CA ALA A 72 -25.71 3.25 8.72
C ALA A 72 -26.08 4.62 9.28
N SER A 73 -25.10 5.52 9.44
CA SER A 73 -25.34 6.90 9.89
C SER A 73 -26.18 7.70 8.88
N ILE A 74 -25.95 7.50 7.57
CA ILE A 74 -26.73 8.14 6.50
C ILE A 74 -28.14 7.55 6.43
N ALA A 75 -28.28 6.23 6.56
CA ALA A 75 -29.58 5.55 6.56
C ALA A 75 -30.40 5.84 7.82
N ALA A 76 -29.75 6.05 8.96
CA ALA A 76 -30.40 6.42 10.22
C ALA A 76 -30.75 7.92 10.31
N PHE A 77 -30.17 8.76 9.43
CA PHE A 77 -30.53 10.18 9.34
C PHE A 77 -31.88 10.32 8.64
N GLU A 78 -32.96 10.07 9.38
CA GLU A 78 -34.31 10.39 8.91
C GLU A 78 -34.43 11.92 8.78
N PRO A 79 -34.54 12.48 7.56
CA PRO A 79 -34.52 13.93 7.39
C PRO A 79 -35.72 14.55 8.11
N TYR A 80 -35.48 15.64 8.84
CA TYR A 80 -36.56 16.41 9.45
C TYR A 80 -37.46 16.96 8.35
N THR A 81 -38.74 16.60 8.36
CA THR A 81 -39.74 17.19 7.48
C THR A 81 -40.46 18.33 8.18
N VAL A 82 -41.00 19.27 7.39
CA VAL A 82 -41.76 20.42 7.93
C VAL A 82 -42.97 19.94 8.75
N GLU A 83 -43.60 18.84 8.34
CA GLU A 83 -44.78 18.31 9.02
C GLU A 83 -44.44 17.70 10.37
N ARG A 84 -43.37 16.90 10.45
CA ARG A 84 -42.89 16.29 11.70
C ARG A 84 -42.54 17.34 12.75
N LEU A 85 -41.82 18.39 12.33
CA LEU A 85 -41.46 19.50 13.21
C LEU A 85 -42.69 20.30 13.68
N LYS A 86 -43.65 20.56 12.78
CA LYS A 86 -44.91 21.22 13.16
C LYS A 86 -45.73 20.37 14.13
N GLN A 87 -45.72 19.05 13.99
CA GLN A 87 -46.42 18.14 14.87
C GLN A 87 -45.77 18.09 16.25
N GLN A 88 -44.44 18.00 16.31
CA GLN A 88 -43.67 17.93 17.56
C GLN A 88 -43.77 19.21 18.40
N PHE A 89 -43.74 20.39 17.76
CA PHE A 89 -43.82 21.68 18.45
C PHE A 89 -45.22 22.31 18.38
N GLN A 90 -46.25 21.53 18.02
CA GLN A 90 -47.64 22.01 17.98
C GLN A 90 -47.81 23.33 17.19
N LYS A 91 -47.10 23.44 16.05
CA LYS A 91 -47.01 24.62 15.17
C LYS A 91 -46.35 25.88 15.78
N ASP A 92 -45.77 25.80 16.98
CA ASP A 92 -44.99 26.89 17.55
C ASP A 92 -43.56 26.93 16.99
N PHE A 93 -43.34 27.88 16.08
CA PHE A 93 -42.04 28.09 15.47
C PHE A 93 -40.99 28.66 16.44
N LYS A 94 -41.41 29.47 17.43
CA LYS A 94 -40.47 30.08 18.38
C LYS A 94 -39.88 29.03 19.32
N ALA A 95 -40.71 28.09 19.78
CA ALA A 95 -40.28 26.96 20.59
C ALA A 95 -39.29 26.06 19.82
N ALA A 96 -39.60 25.72 18.57
CA ALA A 96 -38.69 24.93 17.72
C ALA A 96 -37.35 25.64 17.49
N LYS A 97 -37.40 26.95 17.19
CA LYS A 97 -36.20 27.77 16.99
C LYS A 97 -35.30 27.79 18.23
N ALA A 98 -35.89 27.92 19.42
CA ALA A 98 -35.17 27.89 20.68
C ALA A 98 -34.57 26.52 20.99
N HIS A 99 -35.32 25.44 20.72
CA HIS A 99 -34.88 24.06 20.96
C HIS A 99 -33.61 23.69 20.17
N PHE A 100 -33.55 24.10 18.89
CA PHE A 100 -32.39 23.81 18.04
C PHE A 100 -31.31 24.90 18.07
N GLY A 101 -31.58 26.07 18.68
CA GLY A 101 -30.63 27.19 18.69
C GLY A 101 -30.33 27.78 17.31
N VAL A 102 -31.15 27.50 16.29
CA VAL A 102 -30.90 27.88 14.90
C VAL A 102 -31.63 29.17 14.52
N THR A 103 -30.95 30.09 13.85
CA THR A 103 -31.58 31.30 13.29
C THR A 103 -32.29 31.01 11.97
N ALA A 104 -33.59 30.71 11.99
CA ALA A 104 -34.41 30.54 10.79
C ALA A 104 -35.55 31.56 10.71
N ASN A 105 -35.95 31.91 9.47
CA ASN A 105 -37.04 32.84 9.15
C ASN A 105 -38.36 32.13 8.79
N GLY A 106 -38.39 30.79 8.88
CA GLY A 106 -39.59 29.99 8.67
C GLY A 106 -39.29 28.50 8.76
N TRP A 107 -40.35 27.67 8.78
CA TRP A 107 -40.23 26.22 8.92
C TRP A 107 -39.38 25.56 7.81
N GLY A 108 -39.51 26.02 6.55
CA GLY A 108 -38.69 25.53 5.45
C GLY A 108 -37.20 25.79 5.67
N ALA A 109 -36.84 27.02 6.06
CA ALA A 109 -35.46 27.40 6.36
C ALA A 109 -34.90 26.68 7.60
N LEU A 110 -35.76 26.34 8.57
CA LEU A 110 -35.36 25.54 9.74
C LEU A 110 -35.05 24.10 9.33
N VAL A 111 -35.91 23.48 8.52
CA VAL A 111 -35.68 22.13 7.97
C VAL A 111 -34.42 22.06 7.15
N SER A 112 -34.19 23.02 6.24
CA SER A 112 -32.97 23.07 5.44
C SER A 112 -31.72 23.13 6.32
N LYS A 113 -31.74 23.94 7.39
CA LYS A 113 -30.61 24.03 8.32
C LYS A 113 -30.43 22.81 9.23
N LEU A 114 -31.49 22.05 9.49
CA LEU A 114 -31.42 20.82 10.29
C LEU A 114 -31.01 19.60 9.47
N ASN A 115 -31.25 19.62 8.16
CA ASN A 115 -30.90 18.54 7.23
C ASN A 115 -29.60 18.80 6.45
N GLU A 116 -28.97 19.96 6.64
CA GLU A 116 -27.64 20.22 6.08
C GLU A 116 -26.59 19.36 6.81
N PRO A 117 -25.75 18.60 6.08
CA PRO A 117 -24.69 17.81 6.71
C PRO A 117 -23.73 18.76 7.43
N THR A 118 -23.61 18.54 8.74
CA THR A 118 -22.97 19.46 9.68
C THR A 118 -21.46 19.42 9.58
N GLU A 119 -20.89 19.91 8.48
CA GLU A 119 -19.44 20.08 8.33
C GLU A 119 -18.93 21.39 8.98
N LYS A 120 -19.80 22.37 9.29
CA LYS A 120 -19.36 23.72 9.69
C LYS A 120 -20.34 24.49 10.58
N SER A 121 -20.55 24.11 11.85
CA SER A 121 -21.10 25.06 12.84
C SER A 121 -21.00 24.62 14.32
N SER A 122 -19.81 24.70 14.91
CA SER A 122 -19.71 25.21 16.29
C SER A 122 -18.28 25.63 16.61
N THR A 123 -17.99 26.93 16.52
CA THR A 123 -16.84 27.52 17.20
C THR A 123 -17.23 28.89 17.75
N LYS A 124 -16.79 29.12 19.00
CA LYS A 124 -16.79 30.36 19.83
C LYS A 124 -18.04 30.48 20.70
N GLU A 125 -17.96 30.62 22.03
CA GLU A 125 -17.02 31.34 22.92
C GLU A 125 -16.84 30.56 24.25
N THR A 126 -15.84 30.70 25.16
CA THR A 126 -14.96 31.79 25.61
C THR A 126 -13.72 31.21 26.34
N ALA A 127 -12.66 32.01 26.44
CA ALA A 127 -11.32 31.66 26.92
C ALA A 127 -11.13 31.67 28.46
N LYS A 128 -10.31 30.75 29.00
CA LYS A 128 -9.03 31.05 29.69
C LYS A 128 -8.41 29.81 30.38
N SER A 129 -7.08 29.70 30.23
CA SER A 129 -6.13 29.08 31.16
C SER A 129 -6.18 27.55 31.33
N SER A 130 -5.23 26.84 30.73
CA SER A 130 -4.10 26.34 31.52
C SER A 130 -2.94 25.89 30.64
N LYS A 131 -1.77 26.02 31.24
CA LYS A 131 -0.42 25.87 30.73
C LYS A 131 -0.01 24.39 30.84
N ARG A 132 0.85 23.96 29.91
CA ARG A 132 1.95 22.98 30.07
C ARG A 132 1.72 21.59 29.45
N GLY A 133 2.52 21.32 28.41
CA GLY A 133 3.06 20.00 28.07
C GLY A 133 2.38 19.33 26.88
N SER A 134 3.05 19.31 25.74
CA SER A 134 3.32 18.08 24.96
C SER A 134 3.84 18.42 23.57
N THR A 135 5.06 17.95 23.35
CA THR A 135 5.84 17.74 22.14
C THR A 135 5.11 17.74 20.78
N THR A 136 5.66 18.58 19.91
CA THR A 136 5.71 18.52 18.44
C THR A 136 5.60 17.10 17.84
N SER A 137 4.49 16.82 17.15
CA SER A 137 4.40 15.74 16.15
C SER A 137 3.60 16.23 14.94
N SER A 138 4.27 16.97 14.06
CA SER A 138 3.69 17.49 12.80
C SER A 138 4.71 17.41 11.64
N ALA A 139 5.52 16.35 11.59
CA ALA A 139 6.59 16.23 10.59
C ALA A 139 6.74 14.81 9.99
N LYS A 140 5.67 14.00 9.93
CA LYS A 140 5.77 12.61 9.47
C LYS A 140 4.80 12.17 8.36
N SER A 141 3.91 13.03 7.86
CA SER A 141 2.96 12.66 6.79
C SER A 141 3.45 12.97 5.36
N SER A 142 4.41 13.89 5.17
CA SER A 142 4.90 14.23 3.82
C SER A 142 5.86 13.19 3.23
N LYS A 143 6.61 12.46 4.08
CA LYS A 143 7.67 11.55 3.62
C LYS A 143 7.15 10.31 2.88
N THR A 144 5.91 9.88 3.15
CA THR A 144 5.30 8.71 2.52
C THR A 144 4.72 9.05 1.16
N GLN A 145 4.09 10.22 1.03
CA GLN A 145 3.53 10.68 -0.25
C GLN A 145 4.64 10.92 -1.29
N ASP A 146 5.75 11.54 -0.88
CA ASP A 146 6.93 11.73 -1.74
C ASP A 146 7.54 10.41 -2.22
N SER A 147 7.48 9.36 -1.40
CA SER A 147 7.96 8.02 -1.80
C SER A 147 7.03 7.33 -2.79
N THR A 148 5.71 7.54 -2.69
CA THR A 148 4.76 6.94 -3.62
C THR A 148 4.80 7.63 -4.98
N THR A 149 4.91 8.96 -5.03
CA THR A 149 5.06 9.71 -6.28
C THR A 149 6.37 9.36 -6.98
N GLN A 150 7.47 9.27 -6.24
CA GLN A 150 8.77 8.86 -6.81
C GLN A 150 8.74 7.44 -7.38
N ARG A 151 8.00 6.51 -6.76
CA ARG A 151 7.81 5.15 -7.28
C ARG A 151 6.97 5.13 -8.56
N LEU A 152 5.92 5.94 -8.62
CA LEU A 152 5.08 6.07 -9.82
C LEU A 152 5.88 6.65 -11.00
N GLU A 153 6.71 7.67 -10.77
CA GLU A 153 7.60 8.23 -11.80
C GLU A 153 8.65 7.22 -12.30
N ALA A 154 9.15 6.35 -11.42
CA ALA A 154 10.07 5.28 -11.81
C ALA A 154 9.37 4.23 -12.68
N ILE A 155 8.15 3.82 -12.30
CA ILE A 155 7.33 2.87 -13.07
C ILE A 155 6.96 3.45 -14.43
N GLU A 156 6.62 4.73 -14.51
CA GLU A 156 6.29 5.40 -15.78
C GLU A 156 7.49 5.42 -16.73
N ARG A 157 8.70 5.70 -16.23
CA ARG A 157 9.93 5.62 -17.02
C ARG A 157 10.18 4.22 -17.54
N ASP A 158 10.03 3.20 -16.70
CA ASP A 158 10.21 1.80 -17.11
C ASP A 158 9.21 1.39 -18.19
N ILE A 159 7.96 1.82 -18.10
CA ILE A 159 6.93 1.58 -19.13
C ILE A 159 7.32 2.23 -20.45
N GLN A 160 7.83 3.46 -20.43
CA GLN A 160 8.29 4.15 -21.64
C GLN A 160 9.49 3.42 -22.27
N THR A 161 10.43 2.93 -21.46
CA THR A 161 11.55 2.11 -21.96
C THR A 161 11.06 0.81 -22.59
N MET A 162 10.19 0.07 -21.91
CA MET A 162 9.61 -1.16 -22.46
C MET A 162 8.86 -0.93 -23.77
N GLN A 163 8.11 0.18 -23.89
CA GLN A 163 7.46 0.54 -25.15
C GLN A 163 8.48 0.82 -26.27
N GLY A 164 9.59 1.49 -25.96
CA GLY A 164 10.70 1.68 -26.89
C GLY A 164 11.29 0.35 -27.36
N ASP A 165 11.61 -0.53 -26.42
CA ASP A 165 12.19 -1.84 -26.69
C ASP A 165 11.24 -2.73 -27.51
N ILE A 166 9.94 -2.73 -27.18
CA ILE A 166 8.90 -3.45 -27.93
C ILE A 166 8.84 -2.93 -29.37
N ASN A 167 8.84 -1.61 -29.57
CA ASN A 167 8.83 -1.03 -30.91
C ASN A 167 10.09 -1.38 -31.71
N GLN A 168 11.25 -1.45 -31.04
CA GLN A 168 12.49 -1.89 -31.67
C GLN A 168 12.45 -3.37 -32.06
N ILE A 169 11.92 -4.23 -31.18
CA ILE A 169 11.71 -5.66 -31.46
C ILE A 169 10.73 -5.84 -32.63
N LEU A 170 9.62 -5.10 -32.67
CA LEU A 170 8.66 -5.14 -33.77
C LEU A 170 9.29 -4.71 -35.10
N ASN A 171 10.15 -3.69 -35.09
CA ASN A 171 10.89 -3.27 -36.28
C ASN A 171 11.90 -4.33 -36.75
N LEU A 172 12.60 -5.00 -35.83
CA LEU A 172 13.50 -6.09 -36.15
C LEU A 172 12.74 -7.31 -36.71
N LEU A 173 11.60 -7.65 -36.13
CA LEU A 173 10.72 -8.71 -36.63
C LEU A 173 10.19 -8.38 -38.02
N ASN A 174 9.77 -7.14 -38.28
CA ASN A 174 9.36 -6.70 -39.62
C ASN A 174 10.51 -6.78 -40.64
N GLN A 175 11.76 -6.48 -40.23
CA GLN A 175 12.92 -6.67 -41.11
C GLN A 175 13.23 -8.14 -41.41
N ILE A 176 13.02 -9.03 -40.43
CA ILE A 176 13.23 -10.48 -40.61
C ILE A 176 12.13 -11.06 -41.50
N VAL A 177 10.86 -10.72 -41.22
CA VAL A 177 9.71 -11.15 -42.03
C VAL A 177 9.78 -10.59 -43.45
N GLY A 178 10.23 -9.34 -43.63
CA GLY A 178 10.44 -8.75 -44.95
C GLY A 178 11.66 -9.29 -45.72
N LYS A 179 12.53 -10.06 -45.07
CA LYS A 179 13.71 -10.72 -45.68
C LYS A 179 13.55 -12.23 -45.81
N LEU A 180 12.39 -12.80 -45.44
CA LEU A 180 12.06 -14.18 -45.79
C LEU A 180 11.63 -14.22 -47.27
N PRO A 181 12.29 -15.01 -48.13
CA PRO A 181 11.89 -15.21 -49.52
C PRO A 181 10.60 -16.03 -49.65
#